data_AF-A0A920S7A9-F1
#
_entry.id   AF-A0A920S7A9-F1
#
_cell.length_a   1.000
_cell.length_b   1.000
_cell.length_c   1.000
_cell.angle_alpha   90.00
_cell.angle_beta   90.00
_cell.angle_gamma   90.00
#
_symmetry.space_group_name_H-M   'P 1'
#
loop_
_entity.id
_entity.type
_entity.pdbx_description
1 polymer ?
#
loop_
_entity_poly.entity_id
_entity_poly.type
_entity_poly.pdbx_seq_one_letter_code
_entity_poly.pdbx_strand_id
1 'polypeptide(L)'
;MDTRSGFAEAVGNTPLIRLKTLSEETGCEILGKAEFMNPGGSVKDRAALWMIAEAEKSGQLLPGGTVVEGTAGNTGIGIAHICNARGYPCIIYMPDNQSPEKIEILETLGAEVRVVPTVPYKDEMNYQKQAGRFAGKPLTAPYGQINSTTQRTGLRITSQRGPKSGDKRTARWTPLSVRSEPAAPSLASRSTLRNKILPYSSFCPTAWGARYTTTSPTAKPL
;
A
#
# COMPACT_ATOMS: atom_id res chain seq x y z
N MET A 1 -18.71 -18.07 7.09
CA MET A 1 -18.22 -16.69 7.01
C MET A 1 -16.81 -16.72 7.57
N ASP A 2 -15.81 -16.33 6.80
CA ASP A 2 -14.43 -16.39 7.26
C ASP A 2 -14.19 -15.26 8.27
N THR A 3 -13.80 -15.62 9.49
CA THR A 3 -13.42 -14.65 10.52
C THR A 3 -11.98 -14.19 10.29
N ARG A 4 -11.71 -12.91 10.53
CA ARG A 4 -10.37 -12.30 10.46
C ARG A 4 -9.93 -11.91 11.86
N SER A 5 -8.66 -12.08 12.20
CA SER A 5 -8.15 -11.84 13.56
C SER A 5 -7.97 -10.37 13.91
N GLY A 6 -8.02 -9.47 12.93
CA GLY A 6 -7.92 -8.02 13.15
C GLY A 6 -7.87 -7.20 11.86
N PHE A 7 -7.70 -5.89 12.01
CA PHE A 7 -7.68 -4.93 10.89
C PHE A 7 -6.66 -5.33 9.81
N ALA A 8 -5.44 -5.70 10.21
CA ALA A 8 -4.36 -6.06 9.29
C ALA A 8 -4.70 -7.25 8.38
N GLU A 9 -5.42 -8.27 8.88
CA GLU A 9 -5.84 -9.43 8.09
C GLU A 9 -7.04 -9.16 7.17
N ALA A 10 -7.80 -8.11 7.49
CA ALA A 10 -8.94 -7.67 6.69
C ALA A 10 -8.52 -6.82 5.48
N VAL A 11 -7.28 -6.33 5.44
CA VAL A 11 -6.74 -5.60 4.29
C VAL A 11 -6.55 -6.53 3.09
N GLY A 12 -7.05 -6.12 1.93
CA GLY A 12 -6.95 -6.85 0.68
C GLY A 12 -8.17 -7.69 0.35
N ASN A 13 -8.01 -8.66 -0.56
CA ASN A 13 -9.12 -9.48 -1.09
C ASN A 13 -10.37 -8.70 -1.53
N THR A 14 -10.18 -7.45 -1.96
CA THR A 14 -11.22 -6.57 -2.47
C THR A 14 -11.81 -7.11 -3.78
N PRO A 15 -13.11 -6.93 -4.05
CA PRO A 15 -13.75 -7.52 -5.20
C PRO A 15 -13.32 -6.86 -6.53
N LEU A 16 -13.49 -7.63 -7.61
CA LEU A 16 -13.54 -7.10 -8.97
C LEU A 16 -15.01 -6.90 -9.33
N ILE A 17 -15.38 -5.68 -9.70
CA ILE A 17 -16.75 -5.31 -10.06
C ILE A 17 -16.81 -5.17 -11.58
N ARG A 18 -17.67 -5.94 -12.23
CA ARG A 18 -17.87 -5.81 -13.68
C ARG A 18 -18.55 -4.49 -14.01
N LEU A 19 -17.96 -3.72 -14.93
CA LEU A 19 -18.56 -2.49 -15.44
C LEU A 19 -19.39 -2.83 -16.69
N LYS A 20 -20.66 -3.20 -16.46
CA LYS A 20 -21.55 -3.77 -17.49
C LYS A 20 -21.62 -2.93 -18.75
N THR A 21 -22.06 -1.67 -18.64
CA THR A 21 -22.28 -0.77 -19.77
C THR A 21 -21.00 -0.57 -20.60
N LEU A 22 -19.87 -0.26 -19.95
CA LEU A 22 -18.58 -0.09 -20.65
C LEU A 22 -18.13 -1.38 -21.33
N SER A 23 -18.38 -2.53 -20.72
CA SER A 23 -18.04 -3.82 -21.32
C SER A 23 -18.86 -4.10 -22.57
N GLU A 24 -20.14 -3.73 -22.56
CA GLU A 24 -21.06 -3.90 -23.68
C GLU A 24 -20.73 -2.95 -24.85
N GLU A 25 -20.43 -1.68 -24.55
CA GLU A 25 -20.09 -0.67 -25.56
C GLU A 25 -18.75 -0.93 -26.27
N THR A 26 -17.77 -1.47 -25.54
CA THR A 26 -16.42 -1.70 -26.08
C THR A 26 -16.21 -3.11 -26.65
N GLY A 27 -17.13 -4.05 -26.37
CA GLY A 27 -16.95 -5.48 -26.67
C GLY A 27 -15.85 -6.17 -25.86
N CYS A 28 -15.24 -5.48 -24.88
CA CYS A 28 -14.18 -6.01 -24.01
C CYS A 28 -14.70 -6.27 -22.59
N GLU A 29 -14.09 -7.17 -21.84
CA GLU A 29 -14.40 -7.31 -20.41
C GLU A 29 -13.71 -6.21 -19.59
N ILE A 30 -14.48 -5.29 -19.03
CA ILE A 30 -13.97 -4.20 -18.20
C ILE A 30 -14.38 -4.41 -16.74
N LEU A 31 -13.38 -4.51 -15.87
CA LEU A 31 -13.54 -4.74 -14.43
C LEU A 31 -12.94 -3.58 -13.62
N GLY A 32 -13.66 -3.09 -12.61
CA GLY A 32 -13.18 -2.16 -11.61
C GLY A 32 -12.66 -2.90 -10.38
N LYS A 33 -11.45 -2.56 -9.90
CA LYS A 33 -10.91 -3.09 -8.65
C LYS A 33 -11.35 -2.22 -7.47
N ALA A 34 -12.20 -2.75 -6.60
CA ALA A 34 -12.86 -1.99 -5.53
C ALA A 34 -11.96 -1.77 -4.29
N GLU A 35 -10.84 -1.09 -4.45
CA GLU A 35 -9.89 -0.84 -3.35
C GLU A 35 -10.41 0.10 -2.25
N PHE A 36 -11.52 0.80 -2.50
CA PHE A 36 -12.23 1.55 -1.44
C PHE A 36 -12.88 0.64 -0.40
N MET A 37 -13.00 -0.66 -0.67
CA MET A 37 -13.53 -1.66 0.26
C MET A 37 -12.47 -2.26 1.19
N ASN A 38 -11.23 -1.78 1.17
CA ASN A 38 -10.31 -2.07 2.27
C ASN A 38 -10.86 -1.41 3.55
N PRO A 39 -10.56 -1.95 4.75
CA PRO A 39 -11.21 -1.50 5.99
C PRO A 39 -10.89 -0.05 6.40
N GLY A 40 -9.77 0.52 5.95
CA GLY A 40 -9.42 1.94 6.10
C GLY A 40 -9.91 2.81 4.94
N GLY A 41 -10.70 2.25 4.02
CA GLY A 41 -11.41 2.97 2.96
C GLY A 41 -10.59 3.25 1.71
N SER A 42 -9.37 2.72 1.56
CA SER A 42 -8.58 2.96 0.35
C SER A 42 -7.50 1.92 0.05
N VAL A 43 -6.96 2.00 -1.18
CA VAL A 43 -5.80 1.19 -1.61
C VAL A 43 -4.55 1.39 -0.74
N LYS A 44 -4.45 2.50 0.01
CA LYS A 44 -3.25 2.83 0.80
C LYS A 44 -3.09 1.94 2.03
N ASP A 45 -4.15 1.26 2.46
CA ASP A 45 -4.09 0.28 3.55
C ASP A 45 -3.11 -0.86 3.24
N ARG A 46 -3.03 -1.28 1.97
CA ARG A 46 -2.08 -2.29 1.51
C ARG A 46 -0.63 -1.83 1.66
N ALA A 47 -0.36 -0.59 1.28
CA ALA A 47 0.98 -0.01 1.39
C ALA A 47 1.36 0.17 2.87
N ALA A 48 0.45 0.68 3.69
CA ALA A 48 0.66 0.83 5.13
C ALA A 48 0.97 -0.51 5.82
N LEU A 49 0.15 -1.54 5.55
CA LEU A 49 0.36 -2.89 6.06
C LEU A 49 1.73 -3.44 5.65
N TRP A 50 2.09 -3.33 4.37
CA TRP A 50 3.37 -3.84 3.87
C TRP A 50 4.55 -3.13 4.53
N MET A 51 4.51 -1.80 4.63
CA MET A 51 5.61 -1.03 5.20
C MET A 51 5.85 -1.35 6.68
N ILE A 52 4.77 -1.47 7.47
CA ILE A 52 4.89 -1.79 8.91
C ILE A 52 5.34 -3.24 9.08
N ALA A 53 4.75 -4.19 8.34
CA ALA A 53 5.15 -5.60 8.40
C ALA A 53 6.62 -5.82 8.00
N GLU A 54 7.12 -5.11 6.98
CA GLU A 54 8.53 -5.20 6.58
C GLU A 54 9.45 -4.55 7.62
N ALA A 55 9.05 -3.44 8.22
CA ALA A 55 9.80 -2.80 9.29
C ALA A 55 9.94 -3.70 10.53
N GLU A 56 8.87 -4.40 10.91
CA GLU A 56 8.90 -5.42 11.97
C GLU A 56 9.81 -6.58 11.60
N LYS A 57 9.63 -7.15 10.41
CA LYS A 57 10.39 -8.31 9.92
C LYS A 57 11.89 -8.01 9.84
N SER A 58 12.27 -6.81 9.42
CA SER A 58 13.66 -6.38 9.33
C SER A 58 14.25 -5.93 10.68
N GLY A 59 13.44 -5.86 11.75
CA GLY A 59 13.87 -5.38 13.07
C GLY A 59 14.07 -3.87 13.17
N GLN A 60 13.68 -3.10 12.14
CA GLN A 60 13.72 -1.64 12.16
C GLN A 60 12.65 -1.04 13.07
N LEU A 61 11.50 -1.73 13.21
CA LEU A 61 10.44 -1.38 14.14
C LEU A 61 10.41 -2.42 15.26
N LEU A 62 10.80 -2.00 16.45
CA LEU A 62 10.74 -2.81 17.66
C LEU A 62 9.37 -2.65 18.34
N PRO A 63 8.94 -3.62 19.17
CA PRO A 63 7.73 -3.48 19.99
C PRO A 63 7.72 -2.16 20.78
N GLY A 64 6.61 -1.42 20.70
CA GLY A 64 6.48 -0.10 21.33
C GLY A 64 7.27 1.03 20.65
N GLY A 65 7.91 0.77 19.50
CA GLY A 65 8.53 1.79 18.67
C GLY A 65 7.48 2.73 18.06
N THR A 66 7.86 3.97 17.81
CA THR A 66 6.96 4.99 17.26
C THR A 66 7.09 5.08 15.75
N VAL A 67 5.97 5.08 15.04
CA VAL A 67 5.92 5.29 13.59
C VAL A 67 5.67 6.77 13.32
N VAL A 68 6.50 7.35 12.45
CA VAL A 68 6.40 8.76 12.04
C VAL A 68 6.26 8.83 10.52
N GLU A 69 5.24 9.52 10.01
CA GLU A 69 5.08 9.77 8.58
C GLU A 69 4.67 11.22 8.30
N GLY A 70 5.15 11.77 7.19
CA GLY A 70 4.72 13.06 6.68
C GLY A 70 3.68 12.87 5.59
N THR A 71 2.39 12.95 5.93
CA THR A 71 1.28 12.77 4.99
C THR A 71 -0.02 13.37 5.52
N ALA A 72 -0.92 13.74 4.62
CA ALA A 72 -2.29 14.18 4.93
C ALA A 72 -3.34 13.43 4.10
N GLY A 73 -2.95 12.29 3.53
CA GLY A 73 -3.80 11.48 2.68
C GLY A 73 -4.12 10.14 3.33
N ASN A 74 -4.76 9.27 2.53
CA ASN A 74 -5.18 7.95 2.98
C ASN A 74 -4.03 7.05 3.45
N THR A 75 -2.79 7.36 3.07
CA THR A 75 -1.61 6.69 3.64
C THR A 75 -1.51 6.90 5.14
N GLY A 76 -1.75 8.12 5.63
CA GLY A 76 -1.74 8.42 7.06
C GLY A 76 -2.82 7.65 7.80
N ILE A 77 -4.02 7.60 7.21
CA ILE A 77 -5.16 6.85 7.75
C ILE A 77 -4.84 5.36 7.84
N GLY A 78 -4.31 4.77 6.76
CA GLY A 78 -3.91 3.36 6.74
C GLY A 78 -2.79 3.05 7.74
N ILE A 79 -1.79 3.92 7.88
CA ILE A 79 -0.72 3.77 8.88
C ILE A 79 -1.30 3.87 10.28
N ALA A 80 -2.12 4.88 10.58
CA ALA A 80 -2.73 5.06 11.89
C ALA A 80 -3.57 3.85 12.30
N HIS A 81 -4.41 3.31 11.40
CA HIS A 81 -5.16 2.09 11.66
C HIS A 81 -4.26 0.89 12.00
N ILE A 82 -3.22 0.64 11.21
CA ILE A 82 -2.33 -0.51 11.41
C ILE A 82 -1.52 -0.34 12.70
N CYS A 83 -1.03 0.88 12.97
CA CYS A 83 -0.33 1.21 14.21
C CYS A 83 -1.22 1.00 15.43
N ASN A 84 -2.46 1.49 15.41
CA ASN A 84 -3.43 1.28 16.49
C ASN A 84 -3.71 -0.22 16.69
N ALA A 85 -3.94 -0.96 15.62
CA ALA A 85 -4.18 -2.41 15.68
C ALA A 85 -2.97 -3.22 16.19
N ARG A 86 -1.74 -2.72 16.03
CA ARG A 86 -0.49 -3.40 16.43
C ARG A 86 0.16 -2.82 17.69
N GLY A 87 -0.43 -1.78 18.29
CA GLY A 87 0.09 -1.15 19.51
C GLY A 87 1.31 -0.24 19.32
N TYR A 88 1.47 0.37 18.14
CA TYR A 88 2.51 1.37 17.91
C TYR A 88 1.97 2.79 18.07
N PRO A 89 2.68 3.68 18.79
CA PRO A 89 2.42 5.12 18.71
C PRO A 89 2.62 5.60 17.28
N CYS A 90 1.71 6.46 16.80
CA CYS A 90 1.74 7.01 15.44
C CYS A 90 1.78 8.53 15.49
N ILE A 91 2.71 9.15 14.75
CA ILE A 91 2.83 10.60 14.63
C ILE A 91 2.76 10.98 13.16
N ILE A 92 1.80 11.83 12.82
CA ILE A 92 1.55 12.28 11.45
C ILE A 92 1.83 13.77 11.33
N TYR A 93 2.82 14.12 10.51
CA TYR A 93 3.04 15.50 10.10
C TYR A 93 2.20 15.83 8.87
N MET A 94 1.41 16.90 8.93
CA MET A 94 0.59 17.36 7.80
C MET A 94 0.67 18.87 7.61
N PRO A 95 0.52 19.37 6.37
CA PRO A 95 0.41 20.80 6.11
C PRO A 95 -0.92 21.37 6.65
N ASP A 96 -0.92 22.66 6.98
CA ASP A 96 -2.06 23.45 7.49
C ASP A 96 -3.18 23.73 6.47
N ASN A 97 -2.96 23.43 5.20
CA ASN A 97 -3.96 23.59 4.14
C ASN A 97 -4.90 22.39 3.98
N GLN A 98 -4.91 21.47 4.95
CA GLN A 98 -5.71 20.25 4.90
C GLN A 98 -7.03 20.45 5.63
N SER A 99 -8.04 19.66 5.25
CA SER A 99 -9.37 19.80 5.81
C SER A 99 -9.40 19.33 7.27
N PRO A 100 -10.17 19.98 8.16
CA PRO A 100 -10.28 19.60 9.56
C PRO A 100 -10.72 18.15 9.77
N GLU A 101 -11.57 17.62 8.88
CA GLU A 101 -12.09 16.26 8.96
C GLU A 101 -10.97 15.22 8.87
N LYS A 102 -9.90 15.52 8.12
CA LYS A 102 -8.74 14.62 8.04
C LYS A 102 -7.92 14.61 9.32
N ILE A 103 -7.81 15.75 9.99
CA ILE A 103 -7.15 15.86 11.29
C ILE A 103 -7.93 15.02 12.30
N GLU A 104 -9.24 15.24 12.38
CA GLU A 104 -10.14 14.55 13.30
C GLU A 104 -10.14 13.04 13.10
N ILE A 105 -10.16 12.57 11.84
CA ILE A 105 -10.07 11.13 11.53
C ILE A 105 -8.76 10.55 12.09
N LEU A 106 -7.62 11.21 11.86
CA LEU A 106 -6.32 10.70 12.31
C LEU A 106 -6.20 10.69 13.84
N GLU A 107 -6.69 11.74 14.50
CA GLU A 107 -6.73 11.82 15.96
C GLU A 107 -7.65 10.76 16.57
N THR A 108 -8.82 10.54 15.97
CA THR A 108 -9.77 9.48 16.38
C THR A 108 -9.14 8.09 16.25
N LEU A 109 -8.27 7.90 15.26
CA LEU A 109 -7.50 6.66 15.08
C LEU A 109 -6.31 6.53 16.05
N GLY A 110 -6.10 7.49 16.95
CA GLY A 110 -5.06 7.48 17.96
C GLY A 110 -3.69 8.00 17.47
N ALA A 111 -3.64 8.67 16.32
CA ALA A 111 -2.41 9.32 15.86
C ALA A 111 -2.25 10.71 16.49
N GLU A 112 -1.03 11.06 16.87
CA GLU A 112 -0.66 12.44 17.18
C GLU A 112 -0.50 13.21 15.85
N VAL A 113 -1.32 14.23 15.64
CA VAL A 113 -1.26 15.04 14.42
C VAL A 113 -0.47 16.31 14.67
N ARG A 114 0.57 16.54 13.86
CA ARG A 114 1.38 17.76 13.87
C ARG A 114 1.12 18.55 12.60
N VAL A 115 0.26 19.55 12.74
CA VAL A 115 -0.01 20.52 11.67
C VAL A 115 1.16 21.51 11.58
N VAL A 116 1.68 21.71 10.37
CA VAL A 116 2.79 22.63 10.11
C VAL A 116 2.51 23.50 8.89
N PRO A 117 3.16 24.69 8.76
CA PRO A 117 2.94 25.55 7.61
C PRO A 117 3.19 24.88 6.27
N THR A 118 2.30 25.13 5.31
CA THR A 118 2.45 24.63 3.94
C THR A 118 3.61 25.32 3.23
N VAL A 119 4.70 24.59 3.00
CA VAL A 119 5.85 25.07 2.22
C VAL A 119 6.27 24.07 1.13
N PRO A 120 6.85 24.54 0.01
CA PRO A 120 7.35 23.68 -1.07
C PRO A 120 8.37 22.66 -0.57
N TYR A 121 8.49 21.51 -1.25
CA TYR A 121 9.42 20.44 -0.85
C TYR A 121 10.89 20.89 -0.77
N LYS A 122 11.31 21.87 -1.58
CA LYS A 122 12.68 22.42 -1.52
C LYS A 122 13.01 23.04 -0.15
N ASP A 123 11.99 23.57 0.54
CA ASP A 123 12.14 24.17 1.85
C ASP A 123 12.45 23.09 2.89
N GLU A 124 13.34 23.39 3.84
CA GLU A 124 13.64 22.49 4.95
C GLU A 124 12.45 22.32 5.89
N MET A 125 11.58 23.32 6.01
CA MET A 125 10.38 23.28 6.84
C MET A 125 9.23 22.49 6.22
N ASN A 126 9.42 21.81 5.10
CA ASN A 126 8.41 20.93 4.55
C ASN A 126 8.04 19.80 5.52
N TYR A 127 6.74 19.54 5.70
CA TYR A 127 6.19 18.54 6.62
C TYR A 127 6.84 17.14 6.50
N GLN A 128 7.19 16.70 5.28
CA GLN A 128 7.84 15.41 5.07
C GLN A 128 9.28 15.38 5.59
N LYS A 129 10.01 16.49 5.44
CA LYS A 129 11.37 16.64 5.97
C LYS A 129 11.34 16.79 7.49
N GLN A 130 10.37 17.53 8.02
CA GLN A 130 10.15 17.62 9.47
C GLN A 130 9.90 16.24 10.08
N ALA A 131 9.00 15.43 9.50
CA ALA A 131 8.79 14.04 9.90
C ALA A 131 10.09 13.21 9.85
N GLY A 132 10.89 13.38 8.79
CA GLY A 132 12.22 12.78 8.65
C GLY A 132 13.17 13.10 9.78
N ARG A 133 13.31 14.38 10.12
CA ARG A 133 14.19 14.82 11.20
C ARG A 133 13.67 14.38 12.56
N PHE A 134 12.36 14.32 12.74
CA PHE A 134 11.76 13.90 14.01
C PHE A 134 11.98 12.41 14.30
N ALA A 135 11.80 11.54 13.30
CA ALA A 135 12.07 10.11 13.46
C ALA A 135 13.50 9.82 13.93
N GLY A 136 14.50 10.55 13.40
CA GLY A 136 15.90 10.38 13.78
C GLY A 136 16.26 10.82 15.21
N LYS A 137 15.34 11.43 15.97
CA LYS A 137 15.60 11.86 17.34
C LYS A 137 15.15 10.78 18.35
N PRO A 138 15.91 10.56 19.44
CA PRO A 138 15.40 9.81 20.58
C PRO A 138 14.18 10.53 21.15
N LEU A 139 13.07 9.83 21.34
CA LEU A 139 11.89 10.39 21.98
C LEU A 139 12.13 10.49 23.48
N THR A 140 12.29 11.71 24.00
CA THR A 140 12.25 11.98 25.44
C THR A 140 10.79 12.13 25.87
N ALA A 141 10.32 11.21 26.71
CA ALA A 141 8.93 11.14 27.20
C ALA A 141 8.54 12.42 27.99
N PRO A 142 7.24 12.80 28.05
CA PRO A 142 6.25 11.99 28.78
C PRO A 142 4.87 11.98 28.12
N TYR A 143 4.41 10.85 27.55
CA TYR A 143 2.96 10.62 27.37
C TYR A 143 2.62 9.13 27.47
N GLY A 144 1.73 8.83 28.43
CA GLY A 144 1.08 7.54 28.68
C GLY A 144 2.01 6.43 29.18
N GLN A 145 2.04 6.19 30.49
CA GLN A 145 2.83 5.15 31.15
C GLN A 145 2.96 3.85 30.34
N ILE A 146 4.15 3.57 29.82
CA ILE A 146 4.57 2.21 29.43
C ILE A 146 6.01 1.98 29.86
N ASN A 147 6.14 1.19 30.93
CA ASN A 147 7.35 0.85 31.65
C ASN A 147 8.28 0.00 30.78
N SER A 148 9.39 0.54 30.28
CA SER A 148 10.66 -0.19 30.08
C SER A 148 11.72 0.71 29.44
N THR A 149 12.90 0.72 30.05
CA THR A 149 14.11 1.50 29.80
C THR A 149 14.81 1.22 28.45
N THR A 150 14.10 1.35 27.32
CA THR A 150 14.71 1.26 25.99
C THR A 150 14.54 2.58 25.28
N GLN A 151 15.63 3.24 24.90
CA GLN A 151 15.60 4.49 24.14
C GLN A 151 14.81 4.27 22.84
N ARG A 152 13.63 4.90 22.73
CA ARG A 152 12.71 4.73 21.61
C ARG A 152 13.07 5.73 20.51
N THR A 153 13.80 5.27 19.51
CA THR A 153 13.96 6.01 18.25
C THR A 153 12.69 5.86 17.42
N GLY A 154 12.19 6.97 16.86
CA GLY A 154 11.07 6.91 15.92
C GLY A 154 11.51 6.28 14.59
N LEU A 155 10.73 5.35 14.05
CA LEU A 155 10.95 4.88 12.69
C LEU A 155 10.17 5.77 11.71
N ARG A 156 10.88 6.35 10.74
CA ARG A 156 10.22 6.96 9.60
C ARG A 156 9.81 5.90 8.60
N ILE A 157 8.51 5.73 8.42
CA ILE A 157 7.94 4.82 7.41
C ILE A 157 7.49 5.67 6.23
N THR A 158 8.27 5.70 5.14
CA THR A 158 7.91 6.53 3.97
C THR A 158 7.15 5.76 2.92
N SER A 159 6.00 6.29 2.51
CA SER A 159 5.26 5.82 1.33
C SER A 159 5.94 6.10 -0.02
N GLN A 160 7.02 6.92 -0.04
CA GLN A 160 7.68 7.36 -1.27
C GLN A 160 9.06 6.74 -1.54
N ARG A 161 9.67 6.03 -0.57
CA ARG A 161 10.80 5.14 -0.89
C ARG A 161 10.29 3.74 -1.20
N GLY A 162 9.91 3.53 -2.45
CA GLY A 162 10.28 2.26 -3.08
C GLY A 162 11.80 2.08 -3.00
N PRO A 163 12.32 0.83 -3.05
CA PRO A 163 13.74 0.57 -2.91
C PRO A 163 14.55 1.47 -3.85
N LYS A 164 15.57 2.18 -3.30
CA LYS A 164 16.52 2.93 -4.10
C LYS A 164 17.20 1.94 -5.05
N SER A 165 17.06 2.19 -6.34
CA SER A 165 17.55 1.37 -7.44
C SER A 165 18.99 0.92 -7.22
N GLY A 166 19.16 -0.39 -7.10
CA GLY A 166 20.43 -1.12 -7.07
C GLY A 166 20.20 -2.63 -7.16
N ASP A 167 19.10 -3.12 -6.58
CA ASP A 167 18.68 -4.51 -6.73
C ASP A 167 17.39 -4.61 -7.54
N LYS A 168 17.52 -5.00 -8.82
CA LYS A 168 16.40 -5.13 -9.77
C LYS A 168 15.56 -6.41 -9.55
N ARG A 169 15.65 -7.08 -8.39
CA ARG A 169 15.05 -8.39 -8.17
C ARG A 169 13.78 -8.45 -7.30
N THR A 170 13.35 -7.39 -6.62
CA THR A 170 12.23 -7.51 -5.64
C THR A 170 11.12 -6.46 -5.69
N ALA A 171 11.04 -5.60 -6.69
CA ALA A 171 9.88 -4.70 -6.86
C ALA A 171 9.37 -4.69 -8.30
N ARG A 172 8.60 -5.70 -8.67
CA ARG A 172 7.79 -5.67 -9.89
C ARG A 172 6.42 -5.08 -9.55
N TRP A 173 6.32 -3.76 -9.55
CA TRP A 173 5.04 -3.08 -9.72
C TRP A 173 4.61 -3.29 -11.17
N THR A 174 3.76 -4.27 -11.44
CA THR A 174 2.98 -4.28 -12.68
C THR A 174 1.81 -3.32 -12.48
N PRO A 175 1.81 -2.12 -13.11
CA PRO A 175 0.54 -1.48 -13.39
C PRO A 175 -0.30 -2.47 -14.20
N LEU A 176 -1.58 -2.60 -13.85
CA LEU A 176 -2.53 -3.44 -14.56
C LEU A 176 -2.46 -3.09 -16.05
N SER A 177 -1.92 -4.01 -16.85
CA SER A 177 -2.06 -3.96 -18.30
C SER A 177 -3.54 -4.15 -18.62
N VAL A 178 -4.13 -3.26 -19.40
CA VAL A 178 -5.35 -3.59 -20.15
C VAL A 178 -5.02 -4.82 -20.98
N ARG A 179 -5.58 -5.97 -20.62
CA ARG A 179 -5.59 -7.13 -21.51
C ARG A 179 -6.85 -7.01 -22.33
N SER A 180 -6.72 -6.58 -23.58
CA SER A 180 -7.67 -6.94 -24.61
C SER A 180 -7.39 -8.39 -24.98
N GLU A 181 -8.19 -9.32 -24.46
CA GLU A 181 -8.32 -10.60 -25.14
C GLU A 181 -9.36 -10.40 -26.25
N PRO A 182 -9.02 -10.52 -27.54
CA PRO A 182 -10.04 -10.59 -28.57
C PRO A 182 -10.90 -11.83 -28.31
N ALA A 183 -12.22 -11.67 -28.44
CA ALA A 183 -13.18 -12.74 -28.26
C ALA A 183 -12.72 -14.01 -29.02
N ALA A 184 -12.53 -15.10 -28.28
CA ALA A 184 -12.26 -16.39 -28.89
C ALA A 184 -13.42 -16.77 -29.82
N PRO A 185 -13.16 -17.23 -31.06
CA PRO A 185 -14.22 -17.68 -31.94
C PRO A 185 -14.93 -18.90 -31.35
N SER A 186 -16.23 -18.98 -31.62
CA SER A 186 -17.14 -20.01 -31.14
C SER A 186 -16.71 -21.42 -31.56
N LEU A 187 -16.78 -22.33 -30.57
CA LEU A 187 -17.11 -23.76 -30.67
C LEU A 187 -16.39 -24.60 -31.75
N ALA A 188 -15.41 -25.40 -31.34
CA ALA A 188 -15.50 -26.85 -31.51
C ALA A 188 -14.34 -27.62 -30.83
N SER A 189 -14.75 -28.57 -29.98
CA SER A 189 -14.07 -29.81 -29.66
C SER A 189 -13.15 -29.86 -28.42
N ARG A 190 -13.49 -30.89 -27.61
CA ARG A 190 -12.69 -31.65 -26.64
C ARG A 190 -12.76 -31.22 -25.19
N SER A 191 -13.74 -31.87 -24.57
CA SER A 191 -13.85 -32.29 -23.18
C SER A 191 -12.55 -32.76 -22.52
N THR A 192 -12.61 -32.75 -21.19
CA THR A 192 -11.80 -33.48 -20.20
C THR A 192 -10.40 -32.94 -19.89
N LEU A 193 -10.33 -32.03 -18.91
CA LEU A 193 -9.59 -32.28 -17.66
C LEU A 193 -10.07 -31.32 -16.56
N ARG A 194 -10.89 -31.88 -15.66
CA ARG A 194 -11.37 -31.27 -14.41
C ARG A 194 -10.22 -31.11 -13.40
N ASN A 195 -10.39 -30.13 -12.52
CA ASN A 195 -9.89 -30.05 -11.14
C ASN A 195 -8.38 -30.19 -10.91
N LYS A 196 -7.68 -29.04 -10.82
CA LYS A 196 -6.63 -28.81 -9.80
C LYS A 196 -6.60 -27.33 -9.40
N ILE A 197 -7.46 -26.96 -8.44
CA ILE A 197 -7.16 -25.85 -7.53
C ILE A 197 -6.28 -26.48 -6.44
N LEU A 198 -5.02 -26.06 -6.34
CA LEU A 198 -4.16 -26.38 -5.20
C LEU A 198 -3.77 -25.08 -4.48
N PRO A 199 -3.67 -25.10 -3.13
CA PRO A 199 -3.53 -23.91 -2.31
C PRO A 199 -2.11 -23.34 -2.35
N TYR A 200 -2.02 -22.03 -2.24
CA TYR A 200 -0.77 -21.26 -2.26
C TYR A 200 -0.03 -21.43 -0.92
N SER A 201 0.88 -22.39 -0.86
CA SER A 201 1.93 -22.44 0.16
C SER A 201 3.24 -22.87 -0.52
N SER A 202 4.37 -22.40 0.02
CA SER A 202 5.78 -22.66 -0.36
C SER A 202 6.38 -21.95 -1.60
N PHE A 203 7.23 -20.95 -1.29
CA PHE A 203 8.62 -20.72 -1.75
C PHE A 203 9.03 -20.73 -3.25
N CYS A 204 9.75 -19.66 -3.63
CA CYS A 204 10.66 -19.46 -4.79
C CYS A 204 11.82 -20.52 -4.80
N PRO A 205 12.71 -20.70 -5.83
CA PRO A 205 13.05 -19.79 -6.96
C PRO A 205 13.42 -20.42 -8.35
N THR A 206 13.46 -19.60 -9.41
CA THR A 206 14.56 -19.43 -10.43
C THR A 206 14.12 -19.09 -11.87
N ALA A 207 14.99 -18.27 -12.51
CA ALA A 207 15.32 -18.12 -13.92
C ALA A 207 14.45 -17.25 -14.88
N TRP A 208 15.11 -16.19 -15.35
CA TRP A 208 14.74 -15.27 -16.42
C TRP A 208 15.13 -15.81 -17.80
N GLY A 209 14.39 -15.39 -18.83
CA GLY A 209 14.87 -15.32 -20.21
C GLY A 209 13.79 -14.94 -21.20
N ALA A 210 13.73 -13.68 -21.64
CA ALA A 210 13.00 -13.31 -22.85
C ALA A 210 13.82 -12.28 -23.65
N ARG A 211 14.26 -12.71 -24.84
CA ARG A 211 14.77 -11.84 -25.92
C ARG A 211 13.57 -11.19 -26.61
N TYR A 212 13.69 -9.93 -27.01
CA TYR A 212 12.72 -9.28 -27.87
C TYR A 212 13.07 -9.54 -29.34
N THR A 213 12.11 -10.05 -30.11
CA THR A 213 12.08 -9.93 -31.57
C THR A 213 10.80 -9.19 -31.93
N THR A 214 10.96 -7.95 -32.41
CA THR A 214 9.86 -7.16 -32.98
C THR A 214 9.64 -7.60 -34.42
N THR A 215 8.49 -8.20 -34.72
CA THR A 215 7.95 -8.25 -36.08
C THR A 215 6.75 -7.31 -36.13
N SER A 216 6.87 -6.22 -36.88
CA SER A 216 5.74 -5.32 -37.14
C SER A 216 4.75 -6.00 -38.08
N PRO A 217 3.43 -5.80 -37.91
CA PRO A 217 2.49 -6.12 -38.97
C PRO A 217 2.31 -4.89 -39.87
N THR A 218 2.68 -5.11 -41.13
CA THR A 218 2.41 -4.30 -42.31
C THR A 218 0.96 -3.83 -42.44
N ALA A 219 0.82 -2.60 -42.95
CA ALA A 219 -0.41 -2.03 -43.46
C ALA A 219 -1.14 -2.96 -44.44
N LYS A 220 -2.47 -2.87 -44.48
CA LYS A 220 -3.30 -3.32 -45.61
C LYS A 220 -4.13 -2.15 -46.15
N PRO A 221 -4.17 -1.94 -47.48
CA PRO A 221 -5.00 -0.94 -48.11
C PRO A 221 -6.36 -1.52 -48.55
N LEU A 222 -7.42 -0.78 -48.23
CA LEU A 222 -8.48 -0.21 -49.09
C LEU A 222 -9.69 0.13 -48.20
#